data_AF-A0A6C2YJF2-F1
#
_entry.id   AF-A0A6C2YJF2-F1
#
_cell.length_a   1.000
_cell.length_b   1.000
_cell.length_c   1.000
_cell.angle_alpha   90.00
_cell.angle_beta   90.00
_cell.angle_gamma   90.00
#
_symmetry.space_group_name_H-M   'P 1'
#
loop_
_entity.id
_entity.type
_entity.pdbx_description
1 polymer ?
#
loop_
_entity_poly.entity_id
_entity_poly.type
_entity_poly.pdbx_seq_one_letter_code
_entity_poly.pdbx_strand_id
1 'polypeptide(L)'
;MANPSWADEFVTAWCPVIPDAALNRLRDLLRHASPLLVHGRFTAEPPRGCLATHIGWNHPQTQDWQEDAGIRWLTKVAKLNPATSAVILAWDQHGIADWNLRAELLQLCDAEAARRAATHQGESDAGTNS
;
A
#
# COMPACT_ATOMS: atom_id res chain seq x y z
N MET A 1 25.51 -2.73 0.84
CA MET A 1 24.20 -2.82 0.17
C MET A 1 23.56 -1.47 0.33
N ALA A 2 23.27 -0.76 -0.76
CA ALA A 2 22.47 0.46 -0.66
C ALA A 2 21.10 0.07 -0.10
N ASN A 3 20.62 0.74 0.94
CA ASN A 3 19.24 0.54 1.37
C ASN A 3 18.35 0.90 0.18
N PRO A 4 17.37 0.06 -0.20
CA PRO A 4 16.43 0.42 -1.25
C PRO A 4 15.75 1.74 -0.86
N SER A 5 15.53 2.62 -1.84
CA SER A 5 14.68 3.78 -1.58
C SER A 5 13.30 3.29 -1.15
N TRP A 6 12.57 4.09 -0.37
CA TRP A 6 11.20 3.72 0.00
C TRP A 6 10.32 3.49 -1.24
N ALA A 7 10.60 4.20 -2.35
CA ALA A 7 9.90 4.02 -3.62
C ALA A 7 10.19 2.65 -4.25
N ASP A 8 11.46 2.22 -4.26
CA ASP A 8 11.85 0.90 -4.76
C ASP A 8 11.21 -0.22 -3.93
N GLU A 9 11.22 -0.10 -2.61
CA GLU A 9 10.55 -1.07 -1.72
C GLU A 9 9.04 -1.11 -2.00
N PHE A 10 8.40 0.05 -2.17
CA PHE A 10 6.97 0.12 -2.47
C PHE A 10 6.66 -0.62 -3.78
N VAL A 11 7.39 -0.34 -4.85
CA VAL A 11 7.14 -0.96 -6.17
C VAL A 11 7.45 -2.46 -6.16
N THR A 12 8.53 -2.88 -5.50
CA THR A 12 9.03 -4.26 -5.63
C THR A 12 8.49 -5.22 -4.57
N ALA A 13 8.17 -4.73 -3.37
CA ALA A 13 7.74 -5.56 -2.25
C ALA A 13 6.28 -5.33 -1.85
N TRP A 14 5.76 -4.11 -1.98
CA TRP A 14 4.37 -3.82 -1.62
C TRP A 14 3.43 -4.08 -2.78
N CYS A 15 3.61 -3.40 -3.91
CA CYS A 15 2.71 -3.46 -5.06
C CYS A 15 2.34 -4.89 -5.48
N PRO A 16 3.26 -5.87 -5.60
CA PRO A 16 2.92 -7.21 -6.07
C PRO A 16 1.93 -7.97 -5.18
N VAL A 17 1.78 -7.58 -3.92
CA VAL A 17 0.95 -8.28 -2.93
C VAL A 17 -0.18 -7.41 -2.35
N ILE A 18 -0.34 -6.18 -2.84
CA ILE A 18 -1.52 -5.36 -2.54
C ILE A 18 -2.65 -5.76 -3.50
N PRO A 19 -3.82 -6.21 -3.02
CA PRO A 19 -4.99 -6.46 -3.88
C PRO A 19 -5.63 -5.14 -4.34
N ASP A 20 -6.37 -5.18 -5.45
CA ASP A 20 -6.96 -3.98 -6.06
C ASP A 20 -7.83 -3.16 -5.10
N ALA A 21 -8.61 -3.83 -4.24
CA ALA A 21 -9.43 -3.16 -3.23
C ALA A 21 -8.58 -2.33 -2.26
N ALA A 22 -7.47 -2.90 -1.77
CA ALA A 22 -6.55 -2.20 -0.88
C ALA A 22 -5.79 -1.09 -1.60
N LEU A 23 -5.38 -1.30 -2.85
CA LEU A 23 -4.72 -0.28 -3.67
C LEU A 23 -5.64 0.93 -3.89
N ASN A 24 -6.89 0.69 -4.26
CA ASN A 24 -7.88 1.75 -4.47
C ASN A 24 -8.18 2.50 -3.17
N ARG A 25 -8.35 1.78 -2.05
CA ARG A 25 -8.52 2.42 -0.74
C ARG A 25 -7.33 3.32 -0.40
N LEU A 26 -6.11 2.85 -0.63
CA LEU A 26 -4.90 3.62 -0.35
C LEU A 26 -4.83 4.89 -1.21
N ARG A 27 -5.13 4.79 -2.51
CA ARG A 27 -5.21 5.93 -3.44
C ARG A 27 -6.19 6.99 -2.95
N ASP A 28 -7.38 6.58 -2.52
CA ASP A 28 -8.39 7.51 -2.02
C ASP A 28 -7.92 8.25 -0.77
N LEU A 29 -7.28 7.56 0.16
CA LEU A 29 -6.76 8.16 1.40
C LEU A 29 -5.65 9.17 1.12
N LEU A 30 -4.70 8.81 0.25
CA LEU A 30 -3.58 9.67 -0.13
C LEU A 30 -4.06 10.90 -0.90
N ARG A 31 -4.97 10.72 -1.86
CA ARG A 31 -5.53 11.81 -2.69
C ARG A 31 -6.24 12.87 -1.86
N HIS A 32 -6.96 12.46 -0.82
CA HIS A 32 -7.77 13.36 0.00
C HIS A 32 -7.06 13.82 1.29
N ALA A 33 -5.76 13.53 1.46
CA ALA A 33 -5.04 13.86 2.69
C ALA A 33 -5.77 13.32 3.95
N SER A 34 -6.37 12.14 3.86
CA SER A 34 -7.42 11.73 4.78
C SER A 34 -6.92 11.69 6.24
N PRO A 35 -7.67 12.25 7.21
CA PRO A 35 -7.31 12.16 8.63
C PRO A 35 -7.37 10.73 9.18
N LEU A 36 -7.91 9.79 8.39
CA LEU A 36 -7.89 8.36 8.69
C LEU A 36 -6.53 7.72 8.46
N LEU A 37 -5.67 8.36 7.67
CA LEU A 37 -4.33 7.88 7.38
C LEU A 37 -3.34 8.52 8.37
N VAL A 38 -2.97 7.75 9.40
CA VAL A 38 -2.08 8.22 10.47
C VAL A 38 -0.64 7.75 10.23
N HIS A 39 0.32 8.39 10.89
CA HIS A 39 1.74 7.99 10.90
C HIS A 39 2.18 7.61 12.32
N GLY A 40 3.28 6.87 12.45
CA GLY A 40 3.91 6.51 13.74
C GLY A 40 3.18 5.45 14.56
N ARG A 41 2.02 4.98 14.08
CA ARG A 41 1.24 3.92 14.71
C ARG A 41 0.63 3.03 13.63
N PHE A 42 0.85 1.73 13.73
CA PHE A 42 0.16 0.77 12.86
C PHE A 42 -1.35 0.91 13.04
N THR A 43 -1.84 0.88 14.28
CA THR A 43 -3.26 1.06 14.57
C THR A 43 -3.44 2.10 15.69
N ALA A 44 -4.43 2.98 15.53
CA ALA A 44 -4.90 3.86 16.60
C ALA A 44 -6.25 3.37 17.12
N GLU A 45 -7.33 3.57 16.35
CA GLU A 45 -8.69 3.06 16.55
C GLU A 45 -9.35 3.00 15.17
N PRO A 46 -10.07 1.94 14.77
CA PRO A 46 -10.79 1.94 13.49
C PRO A 46 -11.72 3.16 13.36
N PRO A 47 -11.70 3.90 12.23
CA PRO A 47 -11.05 3.57 10.95
C PRO A 47 -9.68 4.25 10.73
N ARG A 48 -8.95 4.61 11.79
CA ARG A 48 -7.64 5.30 11.74
C ARG A 48 -6.48 4.30 11.82
N GLY A 49 -5.64 4.29 10.79
CA GLY A 49 -4.48 3.39 10.68
C GLY A 49 -3.42 3.95 9.74
N CYS A 50 -2.21 3.38 9.77
CA CYS A 50 -1.16 3.72 8.80
C CYS A 50 -1.39 3.05 7.44
N LEU A 51 -0.48 3.27 6.48
CA LEU A 51 -0.49 2.67 5.15
C LEU A 51 -0.76 1.15 5.21
N ALA A 52 0.06 0.43 5.98
CA ALA A 52 -0.02 -1.03 6.09
C ALA A 52 -1.35 -1.49 6.70
N THR A 53 -1.94 -0.73 7.63
CA THR A 53 -3.20 -1.09 8.27
C THR A 53 -4.39 -0.92 7.34
N HIS A 54 -4.43 0.15 6.55
CA HIS A 54 -5.46 0.29 5.52
C HIS A 54 -5.35 -0.79 4.45
N ILE A 55 -4.13 -1.20 4.10
CA ILE A 55 -3.95 -2.36 3.22
C ILE A 55 -4.43 -3.64 3.91
N GLY A 56 -4.01 -3.89 5.15
CA GLY A 56 -4.37 -5.09 5.91
C GLY A 56 -5.88 -5.27 6.09
N TRP A 57 -6.60 -4.18 6.38
CA TRP A 57 -8.07 -4.18 6.48
C TRP A 57 -8.78 -4.47 5.16
N ASN A 58 -8.14 -4.19 4.02
CA ASN A 58 -8.71 -4.41 2.68
C ASN A 58 -8.03 -5.59 1.97
N HIS A 59 -7.29 -6.42 2.70
CA HIS A 59 -6.59 -7.57 2.17
C HIS A 59 -7.29 -8.88 2.60
N PRO A 60 -7.64 -9.79 1.67
CA PRO A 60 -8.44 -10.97 1.97
C PRO A 60 -7.88 -11.86 3.10
N GLN A 61 -6.55 -11.97 3.20
CA GLN A 61 -5.89 -12.82 4.20
C GLN A 61 -5.79 -12.19 5.60
N THR A 62 -6.00 -10.88 5.74
CA THR A 62 -5.71 -10.16 7.00
C THR A 62 -6.85 -9.27 7.48
N GLN A 63 -7.91 -9.10 6.68
CA GLN A 63 -9.07 -8.26 7.03
C GLN A 63 -9.75 -8.65 8.35
N ASP A 64 -9.78 -9.95 8.69
CA ASP A 64 -10.42 -10.45 9.92
C ASP A 64 -9.62 -10.14 11.19
N TRP A 65 -8.38 -9.63 11.05
CA TRP A 65 -7.44 -9.45 12.16
C TRP A 65 -7.46 -8.03 12.74
N GLN A 66 -8.48 -7.23 12.40
CA GLN A 66 -8.76 -5.88 12.90
C GLN A 66 -7.50 -5.11 13.32
N GLU A 67 -7.19 -5.07 14.62
CA GLU A 67 -6.09 -4.29 15.20
C GLU A 67 -4.69 -4.67 14.70
N ASP A 68 -4.48 -5.95 14.38
CA ASP A 68 -3.21 -6.53 13.94
C ASP A 68 -3.08 -6.59 12.41
N ALA A 69 -4.14 -6.25 11.67
CA ALA A 69 -4.22 -6.49 10.23
C ALA A 69 -3.02 -5.91 9.46
N GLY A 70 -2.57 -4.69 9.83
CA GLY A 70 -1.41 -4.06 9.18
C GLY A 70 -0.08 -4.74 9.46
N ILE A 71 0.18 -5.12 10.71
CA ILE A 71 1.42 -5.83 11.10
C ILE A 71 1.43 -7.23 10.45
N ARG A 72 0.29 -7.92 10.47
CA ARG A 72 0.14 -9.24 9.84
C ARG A 72 0.34 -9.16 8.34
N TRP A 73 -0.24 -8.16 7.68
CA TRP A 73 -0.04 -7.96 6.26
C TRP A 73 1.43 -7.73 5.95
N LEU A 74 2.08 -6.79 6.64
CA LEU A 74 3.47 -6.45 6.37
C LEU A 74 4.42 -7.65 6.60
N THR A 75 4.24 -8.38 7.70
CA THR A 75 5.12 -9.49 8.09
C THR A 75 4.82 -10.81 7.39
N LYS A 76 3.55 -11.12 7.10
CA LYS A 76 3.13 -12.43 6.56
C LYS A 76 2.86 -12.40 5.07
N VAL A 77 2.37 -11.29 4.54
CA VAL A 77 2.04 -11.13 3.12
C VAL A 77 3.20 -10.48 2.37
N ALA A 78 3.59 -9.26 2.77
CA ALA A 78 4.71 -8.55 2.15
C ALA A 78 6.08 -9.09 2.55
N LYS A 79 6.15 -9.92 3.60
CA LYS A 79 7.40 -10.50 4.14
C LYS A 79 8.44 -9.44 4.52
N LEU A 80 7.97 -8.27 4.94
CA LEU A 80 8.79 -7.15 5.39
C LEU A 80 8.79 -7.07 6.91
N ASN A 81 9.87 -6.52 7.45
CA ASN A 81 9.95 -6.20 8.88
C ASN A 81 9.50 -4.73 9.08
N PRO A 82 8.46 -4.47 9.90
CA PRO A 82 8.01 -3.12 10.25
C PRO A 82 9.14 -2.15 10.62
N ALA A 83 10.13 -2.62 11.39
CA ALA A 83 11.21 -1.78 11.90
C ALA A 83 12.25 -1.39 10.83
N THR A 84 12.26 -2.09 9.69
CA THR A 84 13.24 -1.85 8.62
C THR A 84 12.60 -1.54 7.27
N SER A 85 11.27 -1.57 7.17
CA SER A 85 10.56 -1.20 5.96
C SER A 85 10.82 0.28 5.66
N ALA A 86 11.47 0.55 4.54
CA ALA A 86 11.79 1.91 4.11
C ALA A 86 10.52 2.76 3.92
N VAL A 87 9.43 2.15 3.42
CA VAL A 87 8.13 2.82 3.28
C VAL A 87 7.56 3.22 4.64
N ILE A 88 7.55 2.31 5.61
CA ILE A 88 7.04 2.61 6.96
C ILE A 88 7.90 3.67 7.63
N LEU A 89 9.23 3.57 7.55
CA LEU A 89 10.13 4.53 8.16
C LEU A 89 9.95 5.94 7.56
N ALA A 90 9.85 6.05 6.24
CA ALA A 90 9.59 7.33 5.57
C ALA A 90 8.22 7.91 5.97
N TRP A 91 7.19 7.06 6.00
CA TRP A 91 5.84 7.45 6.39
C TRP A 91 5.76 7.88 7.87
N ASP A 92 6.43 7.18 8.78
CA ASP A 92 6.38 7.49 10.20
C ASP A 92 7.09 8.81 10.55
N GLN A 93 8.15 9.14 9.80
CA GLN A 93 8.91 10.38 9.98
C GLN A 93 8.14 11.62 9.51
N HIS A 94 7.46 11.54 8.37
CA HIS A 94 6.90 12.72 7.72
C HIS A 94 5.40 12.62 7.40
N GLY A 95 4.91 11.42 7.11
CA GLY A 95 3.50 11.07 7.07
C GLY A 95 2.63 11.92 6.15
N ILE A 96 1.41 12.21 6.61
CA ILE A 96 0.40 12.94 5.84
C ILE A 96 0.76 14.41 5.57
N ALA A 97 1.66 14.98 6.39
CA ALA A 97 2.08 16.37 6.29
C ALA A 97 3.15 16.58 5.21
N ASP A 98 3.82 15.51 4.76
CA ASP A 98 4.77 15.56 3.66
C ASP A 98 4.07 15.45 2.33
N TRP A 99 3.91 16.61 1.69
CA TRP A 99 3.25 16.71 0.40
C TRP A 99 4.00 15.94 -0.70
N ASN A 100 5.33 15.92 -0.68
CA ASN A 100 6.14 15.24 -1.71
C ASN A 100 6.00 13.72 -1.57
N LEU A 101 6.25 13.18 -0.37
CA LEU A 101 6.12 11.75 -0.10
C LEU A 101 4.72 11.25 -0.47
N ARG A 102 3.68 11.99 -0.06
CA ARG A 102 2.29 11.64 -0.37
C ARG A 102 2.00 11.68 -1.87
N ALA A 103 2.46 12.71 -2.57
CA ALA A 103 2.25 12.86 -4.00
C ALA A 103 2.93 11.73 -4.79
N GLU A 104 4.16 11.38 -4.42
CA GLU A 104 4.90 10.31 -5.07
C GLU A 104 4.28 8.93 -4.77
N LEU A 105 3.90 8.64 -3.52
CA LEU A 105 3.16 7.41 -3.19
C LEU A 105 1.86 7.28 -3.99
N LEU A 106 1.10 8.38 -4.15
CA LEU A 106 -0.12 8.39 -4.95
C LEU A 106 0.19 8.10 -6.43
N GLN A 107 1.23 8.71 -6.99
CA GLN A 107 1.67 8.46 -8.37
C GLN A 107 2.07 7.00 -8.59
N LEU A 108 2.79 6.39 -7.64
CA LEU A 108 3.15 4.97 -7.70
C LEU A 108 1.91 4.08 -7.66
N CYS A 109 0.91 4.42 -6.83
CA CYS A 109 -0.35 3.68 -6.79
C CYS A 109 -1.15 3.82 -8.10
N ASP A 110 -1.21 5.03 -8.67
CA ASP A 110 -1.88 5.30 -9.94
C ASP A 110 -1.19 4.55 -11.10
N ALA A 111 0.15 4.53 -11.12
CA ALA A 111 0.94 3.78 -12.11
C ALA A 111 0.72 2.27 -11.99
N GLU A 112 0.70 1.71 -10.77
CA GLU A 112 0.44 0.30 -10.55
C GLU A 112 -0.98 -0.10 -10.99
N ALA A 113 -1.98 0.73 -10.69
CA ALA A 113 -3.35 0.49 -11.14
C ALA A 113 -3.46 0.49 -12.68
N ALA A 114 -2.80 1.44 -13.35
CA ALA A 114 -2.74 1.50 -14.81
C ALA A 114 -2.04 0.28 -15.41
N ARG A 115 -0.92 -0.17 -14.80
CA ARG A 115 -0.19 -1.36 -15.22
C ARG A 115 -1.07 -2.62 -15.16
N ARG A 116 -1.81 -2.82 -14.07
CA ARG A 116 -2.74 -3.96 -13.91
C ARG A 116 -3.85 -3.94 -14.95
N ALA A 117 -4.44 -2.77 -15.21
CA ALA A 117 -5.48 -2.62 -16.22
C ALA A 117 -4.97 -2.98 -17.64
N ALA A 118 -3.76 -2.56 -17.99
CA ALA A 118 -3.14 -2.92 -19.26
C ALA A 118 -2.89 -4.43 -19.41
N THR A 119 -2.54 -5.12 -18.32
CA THR A 119 -2.38 -6.59 -18.32
C THR A 119 -3.71 -7.30 -18.58
N HIS A 120 -4.79 -6.92 -17.89
CA HIS A 120 -6.11 -7.57 -18.06
C HIS A 120 -6.72 -7.33 -19.45
N GLN A 121 -6.47 -6.17 -20.07
CA GLN A 121 -6.93 -5.90 -21.44
C GLN A 121 -6.20 -6.77 -22.47
N GLY A 122 -4.88 -6.95 -22.31
CA GLY A 122 -4.09 -7.80 -23.22
C GLY A 122 -4.46 -9.30 -23.17
N GLU A 123 -4.92 -9.79 -22.02
CA GLU A 123 -5.41 -11.18 -21.88
C GLU A 123 -6.81 -11.37 -22.51
N SER A 124 -7.66 -10.34 -22.46
CA SER A 124 -9.01 -10.38 -23.05
C SER A 124 -8.97 -10.37 -24.58
N ASP A 125 -8.02 -9.64 -25.18
CA ASP A 125 -7.87 -9.56 -26.64
C ASP A 125 -7.22 -10.82 -27.24
N ALA A 126 -6.46 -11.59 -26.45
CA ALA A 126 -5.82 -12.83 -26.88
C ALA A 126 -6.77 -14.06 -26.95
N GLY A 127 -7.97 -13.97 -26.35
CA GLY A 127 -8.94 -15.07 -26.24
C GLY A 127 -10.00 -15.18 -27.34
N THR A 128 -10.05 -14.26 -28.32
CA THR A 128 -11.16 -14.17 -29.30
C THR A 128 -10.83 -14.73 -30.70
N ASN A 129 -9.67 -15.38 -30.89
CA ASN A 129 -9.37 -16.09 -32.13
C ASN A 129 -9.48 -17.61 -31.92
N SER A 130 -10.70 -18.15 -31.97
CA SER A 130 -10.97 -19.58 -32.18
C SER A 130 -12.27 -19.75 -32.96
#